data_AF-M8DKA9-F1
#
_entry.id   AF-M8DKA9-F1
#
_cell.length_a   1.000
_cell.length_b   1.000
_cell.length_c   1.000
_cell.angle_alpha   90.00
_cell.angle_beta   90.00
_cell.angle_gamma   90.00
#
_symmetry.space_group_name_H-M   'P 1'
#
loop_
_entity.id
_entity.type
_entity.pdbx_description
1 polymer ?
#
loop_
_entity_poly.entity_id
_entity_poly.type
_entity_poly.pdbx_seq_one_letter_code
_entity_poly.pdbx_strand_id
1 'polypeptide(L)'
;MNFVIDWLSFYLIEQPEEESGNKQVRMTRHLSGDEYEKSELREFLDGEFARIAKRKAEMNPKSEASPTKLGRFVIEEGHPLEANPNYALLNRLLQAVTVGESKQPSQELVQSYLRTSQVRGGVLIVVRTRLETLDEPFVFILKCDFEQKTAVITDEHSLISNVQMAINAKNMKSLMYPNMIETGMNDPYHVKIHQFSHARYFEEFLRFVEYPQTVTQLISEEVLTLARQHIELVYPEASEERQRAEEEIELIAASPKRELAEKWDHETVMEAAQILTDRQPEIELKCKLDHMQVKALLADYGNNFHIAKVNGRYVILLDGDFLQFERGVSPVEFLKPKDLHEIVRELESRQPGPGYAQSYAPTVSEKPPWNDADAGPGKPAQGIPTNRQTPPDDTPPWD
;
A
#
# COMPACT_ATOMS: atom_id res chain seq x y z
N MET A 1 19.08 -13.41 17.88
CA MET A 1 19.08 -13.99 16.53
C MET A 1 20.40 -13.59 15.96
N ASN A 2 21.28 -14.57 15.83
CA ASN A 2 22.69 -14.35 15.57
C ASN A 2 23.00 -14.96 14.22
N PHE A 3 23.63 -14.16 13.36
CA PHE A 3 24.02 -14.56 12.03
C PHE A 3 25.53 -14.74 12.02
N VAL A 4 25.99 -15.92 11.60
CA VAL A 4 27.41 -16.19 11.33
C VAL A 4 27.68 -15.71 9.91
N ILE A 5 28.67 -14.85 9.74
CA ILE A 5 29.02 -14.31 8.41
C ILE A 5 29.97 -15.26 7.71
N ASP A 6 29.62 -15.68 6.49
CA ASP A 6 30.52 -16.50 5.67
C ASP A 6 31.49 -15.62 4.87
N TRP A 7 30.95 -14.55 4.28
CA TRP A 7 31.71 -13.52 3.60
C TRP A 7 30.89 -12.25 3.44
N LEU A 8 31.60 -11.15 3.18
CA LEU A 8 31.01 -9.84 2.96
C LEU A 8 31.79 -9.06 1.89
N SER A 9 31.09 -8.35 1.00
CA SER A 9 31.67 -7.53 -0.07
C SER A 9 31.13 -6.11 -0.03
N PHE A 10 32.02 -5.12 -0.02
CA PHE A 10 31.72 -3.70 -0.13
C PHE A 10 31.97 -3.19 -1.54
N TYR A 11 31.06 -2.36 -2.01
CA TYR A 11 31.19 -1.64 -3.27
C TYR A 11 30.93 -0.16 -3.00
N LEU A 12 31.99 0.64 -3.09
CA LEU A 12 31.89 2.10 -2.98
C LEU A 12 31.47 2.67 -4.33
N ILE A 13 30.32 3.33 -4.35
CA ILE A 13 29.71 3.91 -5.54
C ILE A 13 29.79 5.43 -5.43
N GLU A 14 30.49 6.06 -6.37
CA GLU A 14 30.70 7.50 -6.39
C GLU A 14 30.51 8.05 -7.81
N GLN A 15 30.35 9.37 -7.91
CA GLN A 15 30.41 10.05 -9.20
C GLN A 15 31.85 10.52 -9.41
N PRO A 16 32.43 10.34 -10.60
CA PRO A 16 33.74 10.91 -10.93
C PRO A 16 33.74 12.43 -10.71
N GLU A 17 34.86 12.98 -10.24
CA GLU A 17 35.02 14.43 -9.99
C GLU A 17 35.06 15.26 -11.28
N GLU A 18 35.41 14.64 -12.42
CA GLU A 18 35.46 15.28 -13.73
C GLU A 18 34.16 15.02 -14.52
N GLU A 19 33.27 16.02 -14.52
CA GLU A 19 32.01 16.12 -15.29
C GLU A 19 30.94 15.04 -15.04
N SER A 20 29.77 15.26 -15.65
CA SER A 20 28.49 14.54 -15.61
C SER A 20 28.53 13.03 -15.96
N GLY A 21 29.57 12.31 -15.54
CA GLY A 21 29.75 10.89 -15.72
C GLY A 21 28.76 10.07 -14.89
N ASN A 22 28.39 8.91 -15.43
CA ASN A 22 27.56 7.94 -14.72
C ASN A 22 28.25 7.48 -13.43
N LYS A 23 27.45 7.19 -12.40
CA LYS A 23 27.95 6.59 -11.15
C LYS A 23 28.69 5.28 -11.46
N GLN A 24 29.84 5.08 -10.83
CA GLN A 24 30.65 3.88 -11.02
C GLN A 24 31.14 3.32 -9.67
N VAL A 25 31.54 2.06 -9.67
CA VAL A 25 32.25 1.46 -8.53
C VAL A 25 33.66 2.04 -8.52
N ARG A 26 34.00 2.80 -7.49
CA ARG A 26 35.34 3.36 -7.30
C ARG A 26 36.27 2.37 -6.61
N MET A 27 35.76 1.68 -5.59
CA MET A 27 36.54 0.78 -4.74
C MET A 27 35.70 -0.43 -4.33
N THR A 28 36.38 -1.57 -4.18
CA THR A 28 35.76 -2.82 -3.75
C THR A 28 36.60 -3.44 -2.65
N ARG A 29 35.96 -3.97 -1.60
CA ARG A 29 36.66 -4.74 -0.57
C ARG A 29 35.87 -5.99 -0.23
N HIS A 30 36.58 -7.11 -0.12
CA HIS A 30 35.98 -8.38 0.26
C HIS A 30 36.58 -8.86 1.57
N LEU A 31 35.73 -9.39 2.45
CA LEU A 31 36.11 -9.98 3.73
C LEU A 31 35.58 -11.40 3.80
N SER A 32 36.41 -12.30 4.29
CA SER A 32 35.99 -13.60 4.83
C SER A 32 35.29 -13.43 6.19
N GLY A 33 34.60 -14.48 6.65
CA GLY A 33 34.03 -14.52 8.00
C GLY A 33 35.05 -14.19 9.10
N ASP A 34 36.24 -14.79 9.05
CA ASP A 34 37.30 -14.55 10.04
C ASP A 34 37.81 -13.10 10.06
N GLU A 35 37.86 -12.46 8.90
CA GLU A 35 38.23 -11.04 8.79
C GLU A 35 37.11 -10.12 9.29
N TYR A 36 35.86 -10.49 9.03
CA TYR A 36 34.69 -9.78 9.54
C TYR A 36 34.61 -9.83 11.07
N GLU A 37 34.84 -11.01 11.66
CA GLU A 37 34.81 -11.21 13.12
C GLU A 37 35.78 -10.32 13.89
N LYS A 38 36.91 -9.97 13.25
CA LYS A 38 37.96 -9.08 13.79
C LYS A 38 37.76 -7.61 13.41
N SER A 39 36.72 -7.28 12.65
CA SER A 39 36.48 -5.94 12.14
C SER A 39 35.62 -5.10 13.09
N GLU A 40 35.82 -3.78 13.06
CA GLU A 40 35.04 -2.81 13.83
C GLU A 40 33.56 -2.77 13.42
N LEU A 41 33.23 -3.32 12.24
CA LEU A 41 31.86 -3.34 11.71
C LEU A 41 30.95 -4.36 12.37
N ARG A 42 31.53 -5.38 13.01
CA ARG A 42 30.77 -6.46 13.63
C ARG A 42 29.73 -5.93 14.62
N GLU A 43 30.16 -5.05 15.53
CA GLU A 43 29.30 -4.47 16.56
C GLU A 43 28.07 -3.76 15.97
N PHE A 44 28.22 -3.17 14.79
CA PHE A 44 27.16 -2.48 14.10
C PHE A 44 26.28 -3.43 13.28
N LEU A 45 26.88 -4.22 12.38
CA LEU A 45 26.17 -5.02 11.39
C LEU A 45 25.42 -6.22 12.00
N ASP A 46 25.94 -6.86 13.05
CA ASP A 46 25.24 -7.96 13.75
C ASP A 46 23.86 -7.51 14.24
N GLY A 47 23.81 -6.32 14.85
CA GLY A 47 22.57 -5.72 15.35
C GLY A 47 21.62 -5.32 14.22
N GLU A 48 22.13 -4.98 13.04
CA GLU A 48 21.30 -4.65 11.87
C GLU A 48 20.72 -5.90 11.21
N PHE A 49 21.49 -6.97 11.01
CA PHE A 49 20.96 -8.21 10.43
C PHE A 49 19.81 -8.77 11.27
N ALA A 50 19.98 -8.80 12.60
CA ALA A 50 18.93 -9.21 13.52
C ALA A 50 17.69 -8.32 13.43
N ARG A 51 17.86 -7.00 13.27
CA ARG A 51 16.74 -6.06 13.10
C ARG A 51 16.03 -6.27 11.77
N ILE A 52 16.76 -6.41 10.67
CA ILE A 52 16.21 -6.66 9.32
C ILE A 52 15.41 -7.97 9.32
N ALA A 53 15.97 -9.03 9.90
CA ALA A 53 15.32 -10.32 10.01
C ALA A 53 14.01 -10.26 10.82
N LYS A 54 13.97 -9.50 11.92
CA LYS A 54 12.78 -9.35 12.78
C LYS A 54 11.74 -8.35 12.30
N ARG A 55 12.06 -7.46 11.34
CA ARG A 55 11.09 -6.50 10.82
C ARG A 55 9.92 -7.24 10.20
N LYS A 56 8.71 -6.98 10.70
CA LYS A 56 7.46 -7.47 10.10
C LYS A 56 7.33 -6.87 8.70
N ALA A 57 7.05 -7.73 7.74
CA ALA A 57 6.67 -7.33 6.40
C ALA A 57 5.22 -7.76 6.22
N GLU A 58 4.35 -6.80 5.91
CA GLU A 58 2.93 -7.09 5.69
C GLU A 58 2.74 -7.66 4.29
N MET A 59 1.87 -8.67 4.16
CA MET A 59 1.51 -9.26 2.87
C MET A 59 0.85 -8.20 1.96
N ASN A 60 -0.04 -7.38 2.52
CA ASN A 60 -0.59 -6.21 1.84
C ASN A 60 -0.31 -4.97 2.69
N PRO A 61 0.61 -4.09 2.29
CA PRO A 61 0.94 -2.91 3.07
C PRO A 61 -0.24 -1.93 3.14
N LYS A 62 -0.38 -1.21 4.25
CA LYS A 62 -1.43 -0.17 4.40
C LYS A 62 -1.31 0.98 3.38
N SER A 63 -0.10 1.25 2.91
CA SER A 63 0.16 2.30 1.92
C SER A 63 1.39 1.97 1.06
N GLU A 64 1.52 2.59 -0.11
CA GLU A 64 2.71 2.41 -0.96
C GLU A 64 4.00 2.88 -0.27
N ALA A 65 3.89 3.82 0.66
CA ALA A 65 4.99 4.36 1.44
C ALA A 65 5.45 3.43 2.57
N SER A 66 4.79 2.27 2.75
CA SER A 66 5.19 1.31 3.79
C SER A 66 6.62 0.85 3.54
N PRO A 67 7.52 1.00 4.53
CA PRO A 67 8.94 0.85 4.27
C PRO A 67 9.36 -0.60 4.09
N THR A 68 8.68 -1.55 4.75
CA THR A 68 8.98 -2.98 4.62
C THR A 68 7.92 -3.65 3.76
N LYS A 69 8.33 -4.38 2.73
CA LYS A 69 7.46 -5.12 1.81
C LYS A 69 8.05 -6.49 1.49
N LEU A 70 7.20 -7.44 1.10
CA LEU A 70 7.61 -8.73 0.54
C LEU A 70 7.43 -8.69 -0.97
N GLY A 71 8.52 -8.77 -1.73
CA GLY A 71 8.43 -8.94 -3.18
C GLY A 71 8.37 -10.42 -3.53
N ARG A 72 7.51 -10.80 -4.48
CA ARG A 72 7.39 -12.17 -5.00
C ARG A 72 8.09 -12.29 -6.34
N PHE A 73 8.90 -13.33 -6.55
CA PHE A 73 9.45 -13.57 -7.89
C PHE A 73 8.34 -13.86 -8.90
N VAL A 74 8.40 -13.21 -10.05
CA VAL A 74 7.51 -13.51 -11.18
C VAL A 74 7.90 -14.87 -11.76
N ILE A 75 6.93 -15.77 -11.87
CA ILE A 75 7.11 -17.12 -12.42
C ILE A 75 6.11 -17.29 -13.56
N GLU A 76 6.62 -17.64 -14.73
CA GLU A 76 5.77 -17.98 -15.87
C GLU A 76 5.21 -19.40 -15.73
N GLU A 77 3.98 -19.62 -16.19
CA GLU A 77 3.34 -20.92 -16.11
C GLU A 77 4.17 -22.00 -16.81
N GLY A 78 4.39 -23.13 -16.15
CA GLY A 78 5.22 -24.23 -16.67
C GLY A 78 6.75 -24.01 -16.55
N HIS A 79 7.20 -22.87 -16.03
CA HIS A 79 8.62 -22.59 -15.82
C HIS A 79 9.02 -22.66 -14.33
N PRO A 80 10.22 -23.17 -14.01
CA PRO A 80 10.69 -23.22 -12.63
C PRO A 80 11.17 -21.85 -12.15
N LEU A 81 11.36 -21.71 -10.83
CA LEU A 81 11.79 -20.46 -10.19
C LEU A 81 13.15 -19.97 -10.72
N GLU A 82 14.03 -20.90 -11.10
CA GLU A 82 15.34 -20.64 -11.73
C GLU A 82 15.24 -19.86 -13.05
N ALA A 83 14.08 -19.88 -13.72
CA ALA A 83 13.87 -19.08 -14.93
C ALA A 83 13.82 -17.57 -14.62
N ASN A 84 13.48 -17.19 -13.38
CA ASN A 84 13.49 -15.80 -12.96
C ASN A 84 14.93 -15.28 -12.80
N PRO A 85 15.36 -14.25 -13.56
CA PRO A 85 16.75 -13.77 -13.51
C PRO A 85 17.17 -13.20 -12.15
N ASN A 86 16.25 -12.56 -11.43
CA ASN A 86 16.54 -12.01 -10.10
C ASN A 86 16.72 -13.12 -9.06
N TYR A 87 15.88 -14.16 -9.10
CA TYR A 87 16.07 -15.35 -8.27
C TYR A 87 17.38 -16.06 -8.60
N ALA A 88 17.67 -16.31 -9.88
CA ALA A 88 18.88 -17.02 -10.29
C ALA A 88 20.17 -16.31 -9.81
N LEU A 89 20.18 -14.97 -9.81
CA LEU A 89 21.28 -14.18 -9.25
C LEU A 89 21.38 -14.33 -7.73
N LEU A 90 20.26 -14.18 -7.01
CA LEU A 90 20.23 -14.30 -5.55
C LEU A 90 20.54 -15.72 -5.07
N ASN A 91 20.10 -16.74 -5.80
CA ASN A 91 20.44 -18.14 -5.53
C ASN A 91 21.94 -18.39 -5.74
N ARG A 92 22.57 -17.85 -6.79
CA ARG A 92 24.04 -17.93 -6.94
C ARG A 92 24.78 -17.26 -5.79
N LEU A 93 24.31 -16.12 -5.28
CA LEU A 93 24.86 -15.49 -4.07
C LEU A 93 24.68 -16.38 -2.83
N LEU A 94 23.53 -17.05 -2.72
CA LEU A 94 23.21 -17.96 -1.63
C LEU A 94 24.10 -19.21 -1.62
N GLN A 95 24.46 -19.72 -2.80
CA GLN A 95 25.30 -20.90 -2.99
C GLN A 95 26.81 -20.60 -2.96
N ALA A 96 27.22 -19.33 -3.13
CA ALA A 96 28.63 -18.95 -3.06
C ALA A 96 29.14 -19.06 -1.62
N VAL A 97 29.88 -20.09 -1.27
CA VAL A 97 30.34 -20.33 0.11
C VAL A 97 31.58 -19.51 0.42
N THR A 98 32.42 -19.27 -0.58
CA THR A 98 33.70 -18.56 -0.43
C THR A 98 33.66 -17.14 -0.96
N VAL A 99 34.60 -16.32 -0.49
CA VAL A 99 34.85 -14.97 -1.02
C VAL A 99 35.16 -15.01 -2.52
N GLY A 100 35.80 -16.07 -3.03
CA GLY A 100 36.12 -16.21 -4.45
C GLY A 100 34.86 -16.38 -5.32
N GLU A 101 33.97 -17.28 -4.90
CA GLU A 101 32.72 -17.60 -5.58
C GLU A 101 31.74 -16.43 -5.59
N SER A 102 31.78 -15.57 -4.57
CA SER A 102 30.85 -14.46 -4.43
C SER A 102 31.15 -13.28 -5.35
N LYS A 103 32.38 -13.14 -5.86
CA LYS A 103 32.82 -11.96 -6.63
C LYS A 103 32.00 -11.73 -7.89
N GLN A 104 31.84 -12.76 -8.72
CA GLN A 104 31.10 -12.64 -9.98
C GLN A 104 29.62 -12.27 -9.75
N PRO A 105 28.82 -13.04 -8.99
CA PRO A 105 27.42 -12.69 -8.78
C PRO A 105 27.24 -11.36 -8.03
N SER A 106 28.16 -11.00 -7.12
CA SER A 106 28.10 -9.69 -6.46
C SER A 106 28.38 -8.54 -7.45
N GLN A 107 29.32 -8.72 -8.38
CA GLN A 107 29.57 -7.75 -9.44
C GLN A 107 28.35 -7.59 -10.36
N GLU A 108 27.69 -8.68 -10.76
CA GLU A 108 26.47 -8.63 -11.59
C GLU A 108 25.32 -7.88 -10.89
N LEU A 109 25.16 -8.09 -9.58
CA LEU A 109 24.20 -7.35 -8.75
C LEU A 109 24.50 -5.85 -8.76
N VAL A 110 25.76 -5.47 -8.52
CA VAL A 110 26.18 -4.07 -8.48
C VAL A 110 25.98 -3.39 -9.83
N GLN A 111 26.30 -4.08 -10.94
CA GLN A 111 26.05 -3.57 -12.29
C GLN A 111 24.55 -3.36 -12.56
N SER A 112 23.69 -4.26 -12.06
CA SER A 112 22.23 -4.07 -12.13
C SER A 112 21.78 -2.83 -11.37
N TYR A 113 22.33 -2.57 -10.17
CA TYR A 113 22.05 -1.35 -9.41
C TYR A 113 22.53 -0.08 -10.13
N LEU A 114 23.72 -0.09 -10.73
CA LEU A 114 24.25 1.08 -11.46
C LEU A 114 23.42 1.47 -12.69
N ARG A 115 22.64 0.54 -13.25
CA ARG A 115 21.73 0.78 -14.38
C ARG A 115 20.36 1.32 -13.97
N THR A 116 20.11 1.51 -12.67
CA THR A 116 18.86 2.10 -12.17
C THR A 116 18.82 3.61 -12.44
N SER A 117 17.61 4.14 -12.63
CA SER A 117 17.41 5.55 -12.98
C SER A 117 17.72 6.49 -11.81
N GLN A 118 17.54 6.00 -10.58
CA GLN A 118 17.74 6.75 -9.35
C GLN A 118 19.09 6.45 -8.67
N VAL A 119 20.09 5.88 -9.38
CA VAL A 119 21.37 5.47 -8.77
C VAL A 119 21.98 6.57 -7.90
N ARG A 120 22.24 6.26 -6.63
CA ARG A 120 22.90 7.17 -5.69
C ARG A 120 24.24 6.62 -5.24
N GLY A 121 25.14 7.57 -4.93
CA GLY A 121 26.42 7.24 -4.32
C GLY A 121 26.26 6.75 -2.88
N GLY A 122 27.33 6.15 -2.37
CA GLY A 122 27.36 5.48 -1.07
C GLY A 122 27.94 4.09 -1.19
N VAL A 123 27.57 3.21 -0.26
CA VAL A 123 28.12 1.85 -0.22
C VAL A 123 26.99 0.84 -0.42
N LEU A 124 27.23 -0.11 -1.33
CA LEU A 124 26.45 -1.33 -1.44
C LEU A 124 27.22 -2.47 -0.78
N ILE A 125 26.58 -3.16 0.15
CA ILE A 125 27.15 -4.26 0.92
C ILE A 125 26.40 -5.54 0.54
N VAL A 126 27.11 -6.57 0.12
CA VAL A 126 26.55 -7.89 -0.17
C VAL A 126 27.13 -8.87 0.84
N VAL A 127 26.26 -9.58 1.55
CA VAL A 127 26.65 -10.44 2.67
C VAL A 127 25.98 -11.78 2.52
N ARG A 128 26.74 -12.85 2.69
CA ARG A 128 26.17 -14.18 2.94
C ARG A 128 26.39 -14.54 4.39
N THR A 129 25.34 -15.05 4.99
CA THR A 129 25.27 -15.37 6.41
C THR A 129 24.59 -16.72 6.60
N ARG A 130 24.75 -17.32 7.77
CA ARG A 130 23.96 -18.46 8.23
C ARG A 130 23.40 -18.17 9.61
N LEU A 131 22.20 -18.67 9.91
CA LEU A 131 21.70 -18.57 11.27
C LEU A 131 22.45 -19.56 12.17
N GLU A 132 23.02 -19.07 13.28
CA GLU A 132 23.85 -19.88 14.20
C GLU A 132 23.16 -21.18 14.66
N THR A 133 21.84 -21.16 14.81
CA THR A 133 21.05 -22.28 15.32
C THR A 133 20.59 -23.30 14.27
N LEU A 134 20.55 -22.93 12.99
CA LEU A 134 19.90 -23.72 11.94
C LEU A 134 20.79 -23.99 10.71
N ASP A 135 21.95 -23.34 10.62
CA ASP A 135 22.89 -23.46 9.51
C ASP A 135 22.34 -23.07 8.12
N GLU A 136 21.13 -22.52 8.08
CA GLU A 136 20.47 -22.09 6.85
C GLU A 136 21.08 -20.79 6.31
N PRO A 137 21.44 -20.73 5.01
CA PRO A 137 22.06 -19.54 4.45
C PRO A 137 21.04 -18.44 4.16
N PHE A 138 21.47 -17.20 4.31
CA PHE A 138 20.77 -16.00 3.92
C PHE A 138 21.72 -15.03 3.24
N VAL A 139 21.21 -14.30 2.26
CA VAL A 139 21.87 -13.17 1.62
C VAL A 139 21.22 -11.89 2.10
N PHE A 140 22.05 -10.98 2.60
CA PHE A 140 21.67 -9.60 2.88
C PHE A 140 22.32 -8.69 1.84
N ILE A 141 21.54 -7.77 1.28
CA ILE A 141 22.04 -6.68 0.44
C ILE A 141 21.68 -5.38 1.14
N LEU A 142 22.69 -4.61 1.55
CA LEU A 142 22.50 -3.34 2.24
C LEU A 142 22.95 -2.20 1.34
N LYS A 143 22.14 -1.14 1.28
CA LYS A 143 22.49 0.10 0.61
C LYS A 143 22.53 1.20 1.68
N CYS A 144 23.71 1.78 1.85
CA CYS A 144 23.98 2.93 2.70
C CYS A 144 24.24 4.16 1.82
N ASP A 145 23.28 5.08 1.75
CA ASP A 145 23.45 6.39 1.11
C ASP A 145 24.39 7.26 1.94
N PHE A 146 25.36 7.92 1.31
CA PHE A 146 26.17 8.94 1.99
C PHE A 146 25.42 10.27 2.05
N GLU A 147 25.53 10.95 3.19
CA GLU A 147 25.10 12.33 3.33
C GLU A 147 26.13 13.27 2.67
N GLN A 148 25.73 14.47 2.25
CA GLN A 148 26.57 15.36 1.40
C GLN A 148 27.86 15.91 2.07
N LYS A 149 28.30 15.37 3.21
CA LYS A 149 29.53 15.79 3.93
C LYS A 149 30.25 14.65 4.66
N THR A 150 29.84 13.39 4.50
CA THR A 150 30.46 12.25 5.19
C THR A 150 31.67 11.74 4.41
N ALA A 151 32.86 11.95 5.00
CA ALA A 151 34.17 11.33 4.73
C ALA A 151 34.56 11.06 3.26
N VAL A 152 35.57 11.80 2.78
CA VAL A 152 36.26 11.43 1.53
C VAL A 152 37.01 10.12 1.78
N ILE A 153 36.55 9.03 1.15
CA ILE A 153 37.24 7.74 1.23
C ILE A 153 38.40 7.78 0.25
N THR A 154 39.62 7.76 0.78
CA THR A 154 40.87 7.86 -0.01
C THR A 154 41.57 6.53 -0.21
N ASP A 155 41.31 5.53 0.64
CA ASP A 155 42.03 4.25 0.65
C ASP A 155 41.15 3.06 1.06
N GLU A 156 41.40 1.88 0.47
CA GLU A 156 40.63 0.64 0.66
C GLU A 156 40.71 0.13 2.09
N HIS A 157 41.84 0.36 2.76
CA HIS A 157 41.99 0.01 4.17
C HIS A 157 41.08 0.85 5.07
N SER A 158 40.87 2.12 4.73
CA SER A 158 39.99 3.06 5.44
C SER A 158 38.50 2.88 5.16
N LEU A 159 38.14 2.15 4.09
CA LEU A 159 36.73 1.96 3.66
C LEU A 159 35.86 1.44 4.81
N ILE A 160 36.34 0.46 5.59
CA ILE A 160 35.59 -0.17 6.69
C ILE A 160 35.27 0.85 7.80
N SER A 161 36.28 1.58 8.29
CA SER A 161 36.11 2.55 9.38
C SER A 161 35.26 3.74 8.92
N ASN A 162 35.42 4.19 7.67
CA ASN A 162 34.61 5.27 7.09
C ASN A 162 33.17 4.83 6.83
N VAL A 163 32.97 3.58 6.39
CA VAL A 163 31.63 2.97 6.28
C VAL A 163 30.97 2.97 7.65
N GLN A 164 31.64 2.54 8.73
CA GLN A 164 31.05 2.60 10.06
C GLN A 164 30.60 4.01 10.47
N MET A 165 31.43 5.03 10.22
CA MET A 165 31.08 6.44 10.49
C MET A 165 29.95 6.97 9.61
N ALA A 166 29.82 6.46 8.38
CA ALA A 166 28.84 6.91 7.39
C ALA A 166 27.54 6.10 7.39
N ILE A 167 27.49 4.90 7.99
CA ILE A 167 26.25 4.12 8.06
C ILE A 167 25.35 4.71 9.14
N ASN A 168 24.37 5.49 8.69
CA ASN A 168 23.23 5.84 9.51
C ASN A 168 22.16 4.73 9.43
N ALA A 169 21.99 3.98 10.52
CA ALA A 169 20.97 2.94 10.66
C ALA A 169 19.55 3.38 10.26
N LYS A 170 19.21 4.68 10.41
CA LYS A 170 17.88 5.20 10.11
C LYS A 170 17.57 5.23 8.61
N ASN A 171 18.58 5.37 7.76
CA ASN A 171 18.39 5.55 6.31
C ASN A 171 18.89 4.36 5.48
N MET A 172 19.41 3.32 6.16
CA MET A 172 19.90 2.11 5.53
C MET A 172 18.74 1.33 4.91
N LYS A 173 18.91 0.95 3.65
CA LYS A 173 17.96 0.15 2.91
C LYS A 173 18.52 -1.26 2.81
N SER A 174 17.65 -2.25 2.88
CA SER A 174 18.09 -3.63 2.96
C SER A 174 17.17 -4.56 2.17
N LEU A 175 17.77 -5.60 1.61
CA LEU A 175 17.09 -6.79 1.14
C LEU A 175 17.59 -7.99 1.92
N MET A 176 16.68 -8.90 2.26
CA MET A 176 16.97 -10.21 2.82
C MET A 176 16.35 -11.28 1.92
N TYR A 177 17.14 -12.28 1.56
CA TYR A 177 16.72 -13.45 0.78
C TYR A 177 17.39 -14.74 1.30
N PRO A 178 16.67 -15.87 1.44
CA PRO A 178 15.23 -16.02 1.31
C PRO A 178 14.47 -15.22 2.38
N ASN A 179 13.17 -14.99 2.18
CA ASN A 179 12.34 -14.39 3.21
C ASN A 179 12.14 -15.39 4.35
N MET A 180 12.54 -15.04 5.56
CA MET A 180 12.29 -15.85 6.74
C MET A 180 10.94 -15.45 7.35
N ILE A 181 9.95 -16.33 7.24
CA ILE A 181 8.61 -16.14 7.82
C ILE A 181 8.73 -16.27 9.34
N GLU A 182 9.29 -17.40 9.77
CA GLU A 182 9.61 -17.73 11.14
C GLU A 182 10.98 -18.41 11.19
N THR A 183 11.56 -18.54 12.38
CA THR A 183 12.88 -19.18 12.51
C THR A 183 12.78 -20.66 12.09
N GLY A 184 13.48 -21.04 11.02
CA GLY A 184 13.41 -22.37 10.40
C GLY A 184 12.30 -22.56 9.37
N MET A 185 11.58 -21.48 9.04
CA MET A 185 10.61 -21.45 7.96
C MET A 185 10.97 -20.36 6.96
N ASN A 186 11.72 -20.77 5.93
CA ASN A 186 12.13 -19.88 4.84
C ASN A 186 11.23 -20.04 3.64
N ASP A 187 10.99 -18.91 2.98
CA ASP A 187 10.23 -18.81 1.76
C ASP A 187 11.15 -18.39 0.62
N PRO A 188 11.49 -19.32 -0.30
CA PRO A 188 12.37 -19.04 -1.43
C PRO A 188 11.68 -18.21 -2.53
N TYR A 189 10.35 -18.08 -2.50
CA TYR A 189 9.59 -17.35 -3.51
C TYR A 189 9.55 -15.85 -3.26
N HIS A 190 9.98 -15.41 -2.07
CA HIS A 190 9.88 -14.02 -1.65
C HIS A 190 11.21 -13.43 -1.21
N VAL A 191 11.36 -12.13 -1.47
CA VAL A 191 12.42 -11.27 -0.96
C VAL A 191 11.83 -10.26 0.01
N LYS A 192 12.47 -10.07 1.17
CA LYS A 192 12.05 -9.03 2.11
C LYS A 192 12.87 -7.77 1.86
N ILE A 193 12.18 -6.69 1.52
CA ILE A 193 12.80 -5.40 1.24
C ILE A 193 12.39 -4.42 2.32
N HIS A 194 13.36 -3.63 2.80
CA HIS A 194 13.12 -2.48 3.66
C HIS A 194 13.74 -1.24 3.06
N GLN A 195 12.93 -0.22 2.79
CA GLN A 195 13.33 1.01 2.16
C GLN A 195 12.48 2.19 2.63
N PHE A 196 13.04 2.99 3.55
CA PHE A 196 12.44 4.23 4.01
C PHE A 196 12.90 5.41 3.12
N SER A 197 12.47 5.44 1.86
CA SER A 197 12.68 6.59 0.96
C SER A 197 11.79 6.53 -0.27
N HIS A 198 11.57 7.67 -0.92
CA HIS A 198 10.91 7.72 -2.24
C HIS A 198 11.67 6.99 -3.34
N ALA A 199 13.00 6.88 -3.21
CA ALA A 199 13.82 6.27 -4.24
C ALA A 199 13.66 4.74 -4.18
N ARG A 200 13.10 4.18 -5.26
CA ARG A 200 12.67 2.79 -5.38
C ARG A 200 13.80 1.85 -5.84
N TYR A 201 15.00 1.95 -5.26
CA TYR A 201 16.20 1.26 -5.79
C TYR A 201 16.01 -0.25 -5.94
N PHE A 202 15.57 -0.89 -4.86
CA PHE A 202 15.37 -2.34 -4.84
C PHE A 202 14.31 -2.77 -5.86
N GLU A 203 13.24 -1.99 -5.99
CA GLU A 203 12.17 -2.24 -6.96
C GLU A 203 12.64 -2.02 -8.41
N GLU A 204 13.53 -1.06 -8.67
CA GLU A 204 14.08 -0.79 -10.01
C GLU A 204 15.11 -1.84 -10.47
N PHE A 205 15.92 -2.39 -9.57
CA PHE A 205 16.90 -3.42 -9.93
C PHE A 205 16.31 -4.84 -9.91
N LEU A 206 15.25 -5.08 -9.12
CA LEU A 206 14.53 -6.36 -9.07
C LEU A 206 13.34 -6.35 -10.03
N ARG A 207 13.62 -6.17 -11.33
CA ARG A 207 12.59 -5.99 -12.36
C ARG A 207 11.63 -7.17 -12.51
N PHE A 208 12.07 -8.37 -12.15
CA PHE A 208 11.27 -9.60 -12.23
C PHE A 208 10.69 -9.99 -10.85
N VAL A 209 10.45 -9.01 -10.00
CA VAL A 209 9.79 -9.18 -8.70
C VAL A 209 8.51 -8.35 -8.71
N GLU A 210 7.39 -8.99 -8.39
CA GLU A 210 6.10 -8.36 -8.19
C GLU A 210 5.98 -7.88 -6.74
N TYR A 211 5.38 -6.71 -6.56
CA TYR A 211 5.19 -6.09 -5.25
C TYR A 211 3.73 -6.13 -4.84
N PRO A 212 3.46 -6.26 -3.53
CA PRO A 212 2.12 -6.49 -3.05
C PRO A 212 1.28 -5.24 -3.24
N GLN A 213 0.05 -5.46 -3.69
CA GLN A 213 -0.96 -4.42 -3.67
C GLN A 213 -1.19 -3.93 -2.24
N THR A 214 -1.41 -2.63 -2.11
CA THR A 214 -1.84 -2.05 -0.83
C THR A 214 -3.25 -2.51 -0.49
N VAL A 215 -3.59 -2.50 0.79
CA VAL A 215 -4.97 -2.77 1.24
C VAL A 215 -5.98 -1.85 0.54
N THR A 216 -5.62 -0.58 0.31
CA THR A 216 -6.48 0.38 -0.39
C THR A 216 -6.69 0.03 -1.87
N GLN A 217 -5.65 -0.42 -2.57
CA GLN A 217 -5.74 -0.87 -3.96
C GLN A 217 -6.66 -2.10 -4.06
N LEU A 218 -6.42 -3.09 -3.19
CA LEU A 218 -7.20 -4.32 -3.12
C LEU A 218 -8.69 -4.02 -2.89
N ILE A 219 -9.03 -3.17 -1.91
CA ILE A 219 -10.43 -2.77 -1.65
C ILE A 219 -11.02 -2.04 -2.87
N SER A 220 -10.28 -1.15 -3.50
CA SER A 220 -10.80 -0.36 -4.63
C SER A 220 -11.08 -1.22 -5.85
N GLU A 221 -10.19 -2.16 -6.17
CA GLU A 221 -10.37 -3.12 -7.27
C GLU A 221 -11.58 -4.03 -7.04
N GLU A 222 -11.76 -4.55 -5.81
CA GLU A 222 -12.88 -5.43 -5.49
C GLU A 222 -14.22 -4.68 -5.53
N VAL A 223 -14.27 -3.47 -4.94
CA VAL A 223 -15.46 -2.60 -5.02
C VAL A 223 -15.82 -2.31 -6.47
N LEU A 224 -14.86 -1.99 -7.34
CA LEU A 224 -15.12 -1.78 -8.77
C LEU A 224 -15.59 -3.05 -9.48
N THR A 225 -15.04 -4.21 -9.12
CA THR A 225 -15.40 -5.50 -9.71
C THR A 225 -16.86 -5.85 -9.39
N LEU A 226 -17.23 -5.76 -8.12
CA LEU A 226 -18.60 -6.00 -7.65
C LEU A 226 -19.59 -5.01 -8.23
N ALA A 227 -19.17 -3.74 -8.33
CA ALA A 227 -19.99 -2.70 -8.94
C ALA A 227 -20.32 -3.00 -10.40
N ARG A 228 -19.32 -3.44 -11.18
CA ARG A 228 -19.50 -3.84 -12.57
C ARG A 228 -20.40 -5.06 -12.69
N GLN A 229 -20.20 -6.09 -11.86
CA GLN A 229 -21.07 -7.26 -11.81
C GLN A 229 -22.52 -6.88 -11.49
N HIS A 230 -22.73 -5.99 -10.52
CA HIS A 230 -24.07 -5.51 -10.17
C HIS A 230 -24.73 -4.73 -11.32
N ILE A 231 -23.99 -3.84 -11.99
CA ILE A 231 -24.47 -3.14 -13.18
C ILE A 231 -24.87 -4.12 -14.28
N GLU A 232 -24.06 -5.15 -14.54
CA GLU A 232 -24.35 -6.16 -15.56
C GLU A 232 -25.62 -6.94 -15.28
N LEU A 233 -25.92 -7.21 -14.01
CA LEU A 233 -27.16 -7.87 -13.58
C LEU A 233 -28.39 -6.96 -13.71
N VAL A 234 -28.26 -5.69 -13.33
CA VAL A 234 -29.37 -4.73 -13.35
C VAL A 234 -29.64 -4.19 -14.78
N TYR A 235 -28.58 -4.03 -15.57
CA TYR A 235 -28.60 -3.52 -16.95
C TYR A 235 -27.90 -4.51 -17.90
N PRO A 236 -28.58 -5.61 -18.32
CA PRO A 236 -27.97 -6.63 -19.17
C PRO A 236 -27.61 -6.13 -20.57
N GLU A 237 -28.35 -5.16 -21.08
CA GLU A 237 -28.11 -4.56 -22.39
C GLU A 237 -27.13 -3.39 -22.31
N ALA A 238 -26.33 -3.20 -23.35
CA ALA A 238 -25.46 -2.03 -23.49
C ALA A 238 -26.30 -0.79 -23.84
N SER A 239 -26.97 -0.23 -22.83
CA SER A 239 -27.79 0.97 -22.91
C SER A 239 -27.02 2.21 -22.45
N GLU A 240 -27.52 3.41 -22.78
CA GLU A 240 -26.99 4.65 -22.20
C GLU A 240 -27.11 4.68 -20.68
N GLU A 241 -28.12 4.00 -20.11
CA GLU A 241 -28.30 3.90 -18.66
C GLU A 241 -27.19 3.08 -18.01
N ARG A 242 -26.77 1.99 -18.65
CA ARG A 242 -25.61 1.19 -18.22
C ARG A 242 -24.33 2.03 -18.22
N GLN A 243 -24.08 2.76 -19.30
CA GLN A 243 -22.88 3.62 -19.42
C GLN A 243 -22.83 4.68 -18.32
N ARG A 244 -23.97 5.34 -18.03
CA ARG A 244 -24.04 6.32 -16.93
C ARG A 244 -23.81 5.69 -15.56
N ALA A 245 -24.31 4.47 -15.33
CA ALA A 245 -24.07 3.76 -14.07
C ALA A 245 -22.60 3.38 -13.89
N GLU A 246 -21.92 2.94 -14.96
CA GLU A 246 -20.48 2.65 -14.96
C GLU A 246 -19.66 3.92 -14.66
N GLU A 247 -19.98 5.05 -15.31
CA GLU A 247 -19.32 6.34 -15.08
C GLU A 247 -19.52 6.85 -13.64
N GLU A 248 -20.72 6.72 -13.07
CA GLU A 248 -21.01 7.15 -11.70
C GLU A 248 -20.16 6.37 -10.68
N ILE A 249 -20.02 5.06 -10.87
CA ILE A 249 -19.24 4.19 -10.00
C ILE A 249 -17.74 4.51 -10.08
N GLU A 250 -17.21 4.78 -11.27
CA GLU A 250 -15.81 5.19 -11.44
C GLU A 250 -15.55 6.54 -10.75
N LEU A 251 -16.50 7.47 -10.80
CA LEU A 251 -16.42 8.77 -10.12
C LEU A 251 -16.46 8.62 -8.59
N ILE A 252 -17.30 7.72 -8.07
CA ILE A 252 -17.35 7.39 -6.62
C ILE A 252 -16.03 6.73 -6.18
N ALA A 253 -15.50 5.81 -6.99
CA ALA A 253 -14.25 5.13 -6.70
C ALA A 253 -13.05 6.10 -6.64
N ALA A 254 -13.02 7.09 -7.54
CA ALA A 254 -11.99 8.13 -7.60
C ALA A 254 -12.09 9.20 -6.50
N SER A 255 -13.23 9.32 -5.81
CA SER A 255 -13.41 10.34 -4.78
C SER A 255 -12.55 10.07 -3.53
N PRO A 256 -11.76 11.06 -3.04
CA PRO A 256 -10.91 10.90 -1.86
C PRO A 256 -11.69 10.87 -0.53
N LYS A 257 -12.95 11.33 -0.54
CA LYS A 257 -13.88 11.22 0.59
C LYS A 257 -15.11 10.48 0.12
N ARG A 258 -15.39 9.36 0.77
CA ARG A 258 -16.58 8.56 0.49
C ARG A 258 -17.60 8.76 1.61
N GLU A 259 -18.83 9.02 1.22
CA GLU A 259 -20.01 8.94 2.07
C GLU A 259 -20.73 7.63 1.77
N LEU A 260 -21.65 7.23 2.65
CA LEU A 260 -22.45 6.04 2.40
C LEU A 260 -23.37 6.30 1.20
N ALA A 261 -23.13 5.58 0.09
CA ALA A 261 -23.82 5.81 -1.17
C ALA A 261 -25.24 5.21 -1.24
N GLU A 262 -25.60 4.31 -0.31
CA GLU A 262 -26.89 3.60 -0.26
C GLU A 262 -27.27 2.90 -1.59
N LYS A 263 -26.28 2.42 -2.37
CA LYS A 263 -26.48 1.78 -3.69
C LYS A 263 -26.65 0.26 -3.64
N TRP A 264 -26.08 -0.40 -2.63
CA TRP A 264 -26.11 -1.86 -2.47
C TRP A 264 -26.84 -2.25 -1.19
N ASP A 265 -27.47 -3.40 -1.23
CA ASP A 265 -28.08 -4.00 -0.04
C ASP A 265 -27.01 -4.59 0.90
N HIS A 266 -27.47 -4.99 2.08
CA HIS A 266 -26.61 -5.52 3.11
C HIS A 266 -25.88 -6.81 2.67
N GLU A 267 -26.59 -7.71 2.00
CA GLU A 267 -26.09 -9.02 1.57
C GLU A 267 -24.96 -8.86 0.55
N THR A 268 -25.12 -8.00 -0.46
CA THR A 268 -24.08 -7.70 -1.44
C THR A 268 -22.81 -7.14 -0.79
N VAL A 269 -22.97 -6.25 0.20
CA VAL A 269 -21.82 -5.68 0.93
C VAL A 269 -21.14 -6.73 1.82
N MET A 270 -21.89 -7.69 2.37
CA MET A 270 -21.32 -8.80 3.13
C MET A 270 -20.50 -9.74 2.25
N GLU A 271 -21.01 -10.10 1.07
CA GLU A 271 -20.27 -10.93 0.10
C GLU A 271 -18.94 -10.25 -0.30
N ALA A 272 -19.01 -8.94 -0.56
CA ALA A 272 -17.84 -8.10 -0.82
C ALA A 272 -16.82 -8.14 0.32
N ALA A 273 -17.31 -7.93 1.55
CA ALA A 273 -16.49 -7.94 2.74
C ALA A 273 -15.81 -9.31 2.92
N GLN A 274 -16.52 -10.41 2.67
CA GLN A 274 -15.98 -11.77 2.79
C GLN A 274 -14.82 -12.00 1.83
N ILE A 275 -14.98 -11.66 0.55
CA ILE A 275 -13.91 -11.79 -0.47
C ILE A 275 -12.67 -11.02 -0.04
N LEU A 276 -12.85 -9.82 0.49
CA LEU A 276 -11.78 -8.97 0.99
C LEU A 276 -11.09 -9.58 2.22
N THR A 277 -11.87 -10.09 3.18
CA THR A 277 -11.35 -10.62 4.44
C THR A 277 -10.71 -12.00 4.28
N ASP A 278 -11.13 -12.79 3.30
CA ASP A 278 -10.48 -14.06 2.94
C ASP A 278 -9.06 -13.81 2.42
N ARG A 279 -8.86 -12.72 1.68
CA ARG A 279 -7.53 -12.29 1.20
C ARG A 279 -6.72 -11.58 2.28
N GLN A 280 -7.35 -10.70 3.06
CA GLN A 280 -6.71 -9.95 4.14
C GLN A 280 -7.63 -9.87 5.37
N PRO A 281 -7.43 -10.72 6.39
CA PRO A 281 -8.32 -10.78 7.56
C PRO A 281 -8.30 -9.52 8.43
N GLU A 282 -7.18 -8.80 8.48
CA GLU A 282 -6.97 -7.65 9.37
C GLU A 282 -7.38 -6.30 8.74
N ILE A 283 -8.30 -6.28 7.75
CA ILE A 283 -8.79 -5.02 7.17
C ILE A 283 -9.55 -4.23 8.25
N GLU A 284 -9.08 -3.02 8.53
CA GLU A 284 -9.74 -2.10 9.47
C GLU A 284 -10.92 -1.36 8.80
N LEU A 285 -12.11 -1.47 9.37
CA LEU A 285 -13.27 -0.62 9.05
C LEU A 285 -13.23 0.64 9.92
N LYS A 286 -13.15 1.81 9.28
CA LYS A 286 -13.16 3.12 9.97
C LYS A 286 -14.22 4.03 9.38
N CYS A 287 -15.12 4.51 10.22
CA CYS A 287 -16.11 5.50 9.83
C CYS A 287 -16.26 6.60 10.90
N LYS A 288 -16.91 7.69 10.52
CA LYS A 288 -17.33 8.76 11.43
C LYS A 288 -18.85 8.85 11.41
N LEU A 289 -19.44 8.88 12.59
CA LEU A 289 -20.85 9.19 12.80
C LEU A 289 -20.92 10.50 13.58
N ASP A 290 -21.25 11.59 12.89
CA ASP A 290 -21.10 12.96 13.39
C ASP A 290 -19.68 13.24 13.92
N HIS A 291 -19.54 13.41 15.23
CA HIS A 291 -18.27 13.65 15.93
C HIS A 291 -17.66 12.37 16.51
N MET A 292 -18.37 11.24 16.44
CA MET A 292 -17.90 9.96 16.95
C MET A 292 -17.09 9.22 15.88
N GLN A 293 -15.90 8.76 16.26
CA GLN A 293 -15.10 7.89 15.40
C GLN A 293 -15.31 6.44 15.84
N VAL A 294 -15.69 5.58 14.91
CA VAL A 294 -15.86 4.15 15.16
C VAL A 294 -14.81 3.38 14.37
N LYS A 295 -14.19 2.40 15.02
CA LYS A 295 -13.18 1.51 14.43
C LYS A 295 -13.55 0.06 14.77
N ALA A 296 -13.54 -0.81 13.77
CA ALA A 296 -13.77 -2.25 13.89
C ALA A 296 -12.93 -2.98 12.83
N LEU A 297 -12.98 -4.31 12.80
CA LEU A 297 -12.51 -5.06 11.63
C LEU A 297 -13.63 -5.14 10.59
N LEU A 298 -13.27 -5.19 9.31
CA LEU A 298 -14.24 -5.38 8.23
C LEU A 298 -14.94 -6.75 8.35
N ALA A 299 -14.24 -7.75 8.87
CA ALA A 299 -14.79 -9.08 9.17
C ALA A 299 -15.93 -9.07 10.21
N ASP A 300 -16.01 -8.01 11.03
CA ASP A 300 -17.08 -7.86 12.01
C ASP A 300 -18.38 -7.33 11.37
N TYR A 301 -18.33 -6.80 10.14
CA TYR A 301 -19.50 -6.25 9.46
C TYR A 301 -20.55 -7.33 9.17
N GLY A 302 -21.79 -7.09 9.60
CA GLY A 302 -22.90 -8.05 9.50
C GLY A 302 -22.95 -9.08 10.64
N ASN A 303 -21.92 -9.15 11.48
CA ASN A 303 -21.89 -10.02 12.67
C ASN A 303 -21.99 -9.20 13.96
N ASN A 304 -20.93 -8.47 14.28
CA ASN A 304 -20.80 -7.66 15.50
C ASN A 304 -20.92 -6.16 15.21
N PHE A 305 -20.85 -5.76 13.94
CA PHE A 305 -20.94 -4.38 13.49
C PHE A 305 -22.06 -4.23 12.46
N HIS A 306 -23.05 -3.40 12.77
CA HIS A 306 -24.21 -3.18 11.91
C HIS A 306 -24.45 -1.69 11.67
N ILE A 307 -24.84 -1.34 10.44
CA ILE A 307 -25.25 0.02 10.08
C ILE A 307 -26.74 -0.02 9.73
N ALA A 308 -27.52 0.83 10.38
CA ALA A 308 -28.95 0.94 10.16
C ALA A 308 -29.37 2.42 10.08
N LYS A 309 -30.62 2.66 9.66
CA LYS A 309 -31.22 4.00 9.58
C LYS A 309 -32.56 4.02 10.30
N VAL A 310 -32.71 4.95 11.24
CA VAL A 310 -33.96 5.16 12.00
C VAL A 310 -34.35 6.63 11.87
N ASN A 311 -35.56 6.91 11.37
CA ASN A 311 -36.06 8.27 11.11
C ASN A 311 -35.07 9.17 10.32
N GLY A 312 -34.42 8.59 9.30
CA GLY A 312 -33.47 9.30 8.45
C GLY A 312 -32.08 9.54 9.06
N ARG A 313 -31.82 9.04 10.27
CA ARG A 313 -30.51 9.14 10.93
C ARG A 313 -29.80 7.79 10.94
N TYR A 314 -28.49 7.82 10.74
CA TYR A 314 -27.67 6.62 10.83
C TYR A 314 -27.48 6.19 12.29
N VAL A 315 -27.56 4.89 12.51
CA VAL A 315 -27.31 4.22 13.79
C VAL A 315 -26.30 3.11 13.53
N ILE A 316 -25.25 3.05 14.35
CA ILE A 316 -24.30 1.94 14.34
C ILE A 316 -24.61 1.09 15.56
N LEU A 317 -24.85 -0.19 15.35
CA LEU A 317 -25.02 -1.17 16.43
C LEU A 317 -23.76 -2.01 16.54
N LEU A 318 -23.24 -2.11 17.76
CA LEU A 318 -22.07 -2.90 18.11
C LEU A 318 -22.50 -3.98 19.12
N ASP A 319 -22.19 -5.23 18.82
CA ASP A 319 -22.51 -6.39 19.66
C ASP A 319 -21.22 -7.05 20.19
N GLY A 320 -21.21 -7.42 21.46
CA GLY A 320 -20.07 -8.03 22.13
C GLY A 320 -20.35 -8.41 23.59
N ASP A 321 -19.52 -9.31 24.13
CA ASP A 321 -19.78 -9.97 25.42
C ASP A 321 -19.45 -9.13 26.66
N PHE A 322 -18.54 -8.16 26.54
CA PHE A 322 -18.13 -7.32 27.68
C PHE A 322 -17.71 -5.91 27.24
N LEU A 323 -17.85 -4.96 28.18
CA LEU A 323 -17.35 -3.59 28.03
C LEU A 323 -16.22 -3.36 29.03
N GLN A 324 -15.14 -2.73 28.57
CA GLN A 324 -14.00 -2.35 29.41
C GLN A 324 -13.81 -0.84 29.37
N PHE A 325 -13.71 -0.24 30.56
CA PHE A 325 -13.49 1.21 30.73
C PHE A 325 -12.12 1.48 31.35
N GLU A 326 -11.54 2.62 31.01
CA GLU A 326 -10.37 3.14 31.71
C GLU A 326 -10.76 3.64 33.11
N ARG A 327 -9.88 3.41 34.10
CA ARG A 327 -10.18 3.70 35.51
C ARG A 327 -10.45 5.19 35.74
N GLY A 328 -11.63 5.51 36.28
CA GLY A 328 -11.97 6.84 36.78
C GLY A 328 -12.35 7.86 35.70
N VAL A 329 -12.69 7.40 34.50
CA VAL A 329 -12.95 8.28 33.34
C VAL A 329 -14.44 8.59 33.14
N SER A 330 -15.36 7.72 33.58
CA SER A 330 -16.79 7.92 33.28
C SER A 330 -17.74 7.27 34.30
N PRO A 331 -18.82 7.97 34.74
CA PRO A 331 -19.86 7.36 35.55
C PRO A 331 -20.69 6.30 34.80
N VAL A 332 -20.55 6.22 33.47
CA VAL A 332 -21.20 5.19 32.63
C VAL A 332 -20.76 3.78 33.01
N GLU A 333 -19.60 3.62 33.66
CA GLU A 333 -19.15 2.32 34.18
C GLU A 333 -20.11 1.68 35.20
N PHE A 334 -21.00 2.48 35.80
CA PHE A 334 -22.04 2.01 36.74
C PHE A 334 -23.43 1.87 36.09
N LEU A 335 -23.55 2.09 34.78
CA LEU A 335 -24.82 2.01 34.07
C LEU A 335 -25.38 0.58 34.14
N LYS A 336 -26.63 0.45 34.58
CA LYS A 336 -27.43 -0.75 34.28
C LYS A 336 -27.99 -0.61 32.85
N PRO A 337 -27.61 -1.49 31.89
CA PRO A 337 -28.08 -1.36 30.51
C PRO A 337 -29.60 -1.44 30.41
N LYS A 338 -30.18 -0.62 29.51
CA LYS A 338 -31.58 -0.75 29.08
C LYS A 338 -31.72 -1.89 28.08
N ASP A 339 -32.94 -2.37 27.89
CA ASP A 339 -33.26 -3.29 26.80
C ASP A 339 -33.13 -2.60 25.43
N LEU A 340 -32.60 -3.31 24.42
CA LEU A 340 -32.38 -2.76 23.08
C LEU A 340 -33.70 -2.29 22.43
N HIS A 341 -34.78 -3.03 22.58
CA HIS A 341 -36.08 -2.68 21.99
C HIS A 341 -36.67 -1.42 22.61
N GLU A 342 -36.36 -1.12 23.87
CA GLU A 342 -36.72 0.15 24.49
C GLU A 342 -35.99 1.32 23.83
N ILE A 343 -34.68 1.17 23.59
CA ILE A 343 -33.86 2.20 22.92
C ILE A 343 -34.34 2.42 21.49
N VAL A 344 -34.62 1.36 20.73
CA VAL A 344 -35.11 1.48 19.35
C VAL A 344 -36.45 2.23 19.31
N ARG A 345 -37.41 1.88 20.19
CA ARG A 345 -38.68 2.61 20.29
C ARG A 345 -38.49 4.08 20.68
N GLU A 346 -37.57 4.36 21.59
CA GLU A 346 -37.20 5.74 21.93
C GLU A 346 -36.65 6.49 20.70
N LEU A 347 -35.79 5.86 19.89
CA LEU A 347 -35.24 6.44 18.66
C LEU A 347 -36.32 6.68 17.59
N GLU A 348 -37.24 5.74 17.40
CA GLU A 348 -38.38 5.86 16.49
C GLU A 348 -39.36 6.95 16.92
N SER A 349 -39.53 7.17 18.22
CA SER A 349 -40.42 8.22 18.75
C SER A 349 -39.83 9.63 18.65
N ARG A 350 -38.51 9.77 18.41
CA ARG A 350 -37.86 11.07 18.24
C ARG A 350 -38.25 11.67 16.91
N GLN A 351 -38.71 12.93 16.92
CA GLN A 351 -38.95 13.67 15.69
C GLN A 351 -37.66 13.74 14.83
N PRO A 352 -37.77 13.64 13.50
CA PRO A 352 -36.64 13.87 12.61
C PRO A 352 -36.04 15.24 12.94
N GLY A 353 -34.72 15.28 13.12
CA GLY A 353 -34.04 16.50 13.56
C GLY A 353 -34.01 17.53 12.43
N PRO A 354 -34.01 18.84 12.72
CA PRO A 354 -33.96 19.90 11.71
C PRO A 354 -32.53 20.07 11.14
N GLY A 355 -31.90 18.99 10.69
CA GLY A 355 -30.48 18.99 10.31
C GLY A 355 -30.13 18.33 8.98
N TYR A 356 -31.06 17.64 8.33
CA TYR A 356 -30.81 16.95 7.04
C TYR A 356 -31.66 17.46 5.87
N ALA A 357 -32.51 18.47 6.09
CA ALA A 357 -33.40 19.00 5.06
C ALA A 357 -32.78 20.14 4.20
N GLN A 358 -31.47 20.39 4.26
CA GLN A 358 -30.85 21.52 3.52
C GLN A 358 -29.71 21.18 2.56
N SER A 359 -29.38 19.92 2.29
CA SER A 359 -28.52 19.55 1.15
C SER A 359 -29.17 18.65 0.11
N TYR A 360 -30.43 18.25 0.32
CA TYR A 360 -31.20 17.48 -0.66
C TYR A 360 -32.57 18.12 -0.84
N ALA A 361 -32.62 19.21 -1.59
CA ALA A 361 -33.80 19.49 -2.38
C ALA A 361 -33.63 18.71 -3.70
N PRO A 362 -34.38 17.63 -3.97
CA PRO A 362 -34.65 17.31 -5.35
C PRO A 362 -35.41 18.51 -5.90
N THR A 363 -34.89 19.14 -6.95
CA THR A 363 -35.62 20.15 -7.70
C THR A 363 -36.91 19.51 -8.21
N VAL A 364 -38.02 19.73 -7.51
CA VAL A 364 -39.36 19.39 -8.02
C VAL A 364 -39.73 20.46 -9.04
N SER A 365 -39.38 20.17 -10.28
CA SER A 365 -39.91 20.72 -11.53
C SER A 365 -39.17 19.94 -12.60
N GLU A 366 -39.63 18.76 -12.97
CA GLU A 366 -40.46 18.63 -14.16
C GLU A 366 -41.26 17.33 -14.12
N LYS A 367 -42.55 17.39 -14.46
CA LYS A 367 -43.27 16.21 -14.94
C LYS A 367 -42.61 15.76 -16.27
N PRO A 368 -42.43 14.46 -16.52
CA PRO A 368 -42.01 13.98 -17.85
C PRO A 368 -43.04 14.37 -18.92
N PRO A 369 -42.63 14.87 -20.10
CA PRO A 369 -43.56 15.35 -21.12
C PRO A 369 -44.08 14.20 -21.99
N TRP A 370 -44.69 13.17 -21.42
CA TRP A 370 -45.31 12.09 -22.21
C TRP A 370 -46.55 11.49 -21.53
N ASN A 371 -47.39 12.35 -20.94
CA ASN A 371 -48.77 11.97 -20.62
C ASN A 371 -49.70 13.07 -21.09
N ASP A 372 -50.16 12.94 -22.34
CA ASP A 372 -51.47 13.37 -22.81
C ASP A 372 -51.68 12.73 -24.20
N ALA A 373 -52.20 11.50 -24.20
CA ALA A 373 -52.92 10.97 -25.33
C ALA A 373 -54.42 11.26 -25.14
N ASP A 374 -55.05 11.68 -26.23
CA ASP A 374 -56.49 11.90 -26.46
C ASP A 374 -57.13 13.25 -26.07
N ALA A 375 -57.22 14.17 -27.05
CA ALA A 375 -58.49 14.60 -27.67
C ALA A 375 -58.25 15.62 -28.81
N GLY A 376 -58.96 15.43 -29.94
CA GLY A 376 -58.80 16.21 -31.19
C GLY A 376 -59.44 17.61 -31.23
N PRO A 377 -59.90 18.09 -32.41
CA PRO A 377 -59.19 19.10 -33.20
C PRO A 377 -59.85 20.50 -33.23
N GLY A 378 -59.04 21.57 -33.41
CA GLY A 378 -59.55 22.92 -33.66
C GLY A 378 -58.47 23.98 -33.95
N LYS A 379 -58.46 24.48 -35.20
CA LYS A 379 -57.71 25.65 -35.74
C LYS A 379 -58.13 27.00 -35.05
N PRO A 380 -57.56 28.19 -35.42
CA PRO A 380 -56.15 28.59 -35.61
C PRO A 380 -55.80 30.02 -35.04
N ALA A 381 -54.50 30.37 -35.12
CA ALA A 381 -53.89 31.71 -35.29
C ALA A 381 -54.01 32.79 -34.18
N GLN A 382 -52.85 33.37 -33.78
CA GLN A 382 -52.48 34.80 -33.87
C GLN A 382 -51.25 35.15 -33.00
N GLY A 383 -50.36 36.04 -33.50
CA GLY A 383 -49.64 37.00 -32.65
C GLY A 383 -48.10 36.90 -32.53
N ILE A 384 -47.40 37.59 -33.42
CA ILE A 384 -46.04 38.21 -33.22
C ILE A 384 -46.26 39.41 -32.24
N PRO A 385 -45.34 39.82 -31.32
CA PRO A 385 -44.04 40.40 -31.70
C PRO A 385 -42.81 40.34 -30.76
N THR A 386 -41.65 40.28 -31.44
CA THR A 386 -40.33 40.94 -31.23
C THR A 386 -39.94 41.50 -29.86
N ASN A 387 -38.69 41.22 -29.43
CA ASN A 387 -37.65 42.26 -29.40
C ASN A 387 -36.22 41.68 -29.39
N ARG A 388 -35.32 42.35 -30.12
CA ARG A 388 -33.86 42.13 -30.17
C ARG A 388 -33.20 42.79 -28.97
N GLN A 389 -32.11 42.21 -28.48
CA GLN A 389 -30.92 42.94 -28.02
C GLN A 389 -29.69 42.01 -28.01
N THR A 390 -28.72 42.36 -28.84
CA THR A 390 -27.34 41.83 -28.89
C THR A 390 -26.49 42.39 -27.75
N PRO A 391 -25.51 41.64 -27.20
CA PRO A 391 -24.36 42.21 -26.51
C PRO A 391 -23.11 42.28 -27.41
N PRO A 392 -22.17 43.20 -27.12
CA PRO A 392 -20.98 43.46 -27.94
C PRO A 392 -19.78 42.59 -27.55
N ASP A 393 -18.94 42.41 -28.56
CA ASP A 393 -17.65 41.74 -28.61
C ASP A 393 -16.54 42.73 -28.24
N ASP A 394 -15.66 42.41 -27.30
CA ASP A 394 -14.45 43.18 -27.00
C ASP A 394 -13.34 42.25 -26.50
N THR A 395 -12.44 41.91 -27.43
CA THR A 395 -11.14 41.27 -27.15
C THR A 395 -10.04 42.33 -27.22
N PRO A 396 -9.08 42.40 -26.27
CA PRO A 396 -7.85 43.16 -26.46
C PRO A 396 -6.63 42.27 -26.77
N PRO A 397 -5.60 42.83 -27.44
CA PRO A 397 -4.48 42.10 -28.04
C PRO A 397 -3.28 41.99 -27.11
N TRP A 398 -2.42 41.01 -27.33
CA TRP A 398 -1.04 41.04 -26.85
C TRP A 398 -0.09 40.54 -27.94
N ASP A 399 0.93 41.37 -28.19
CA ASP A 399 2.23 41.04 -28.77
C ASP A 399 2.99 40.00 -27.93
#